data_AF-A0A445DEZ4-F1
#
_entry.id   AF-A0A445DEZ4-F1
#
_cell.length_a   1.000
_cell.length_b   1.000
_cell.length_c   1.000
_cell.angle_alpha   90.00
_cell.angle_beta   90.00
_cell.angle_gamma   90.00
#
_symmetry.space_group_name_H-M   'P 1'
#
loop_
_entity.id
_entity.type
_entity.pdbx_description
1 polymer ?
#
loop_
_entity_poly.entity_id
_entity_poly.type
_entity_poly.pdbx_seq_one_letter_code
_entity_poly.pdbx_strand_id
1 'polypeptide(L)'
;MESKAVNVIEFSAKGLSLLSGQLSIEASFKIASATRVDINFESSTITPDQLMNVFRKNYNLLLGIFNPEGWLEITYVDDNMRIGRDDKGNIFVLERFEDRSKS
;
A
#
# COMPACT_ATOMS: atom_id res chain seq x y z
N MET A 1 -0.73 -2.05 24.79
CA MET A 1 -1.51 -1.01 24.08
C MET A 1 -1.74 -1.49 22.67
N GLU A 2 -2.94 -1.26 22.16
CA GLU A 2 -3.30 -1.47 20.76
C GLU A 2 -3.10 -0.14 20.03
N SER A 3 -2.43 -0.18 18.87
CA SER A 3 -2.09 0.99 18.06
C SER A 3 -2.72 0.87 16.68
N LYS A 4 -2.94 2.01 16.00
CA LYS A 4 -3.48 2.04 14.64
C LYS A 4 -2.36 2.17 13.61
N ALA A 5 -2.54 1.52 12.47
CA ALA A 5 -1.73 1.68 11.28
C ALA A 5 -2.66 1.93 10.09
N VAL A 6 -2.30 2.94 9.29
CA VAL A 6 -2.97 3.23 8.02
C VAL A 6 -1.93 3.10 6.92
N ASN A 7 -2.20 2.24 5.94
CA ASN A 7 -1.39 2.13 4.74
C ASN A 7 -2.17 2.72 3.57
N VAL A 8 -1.60 3.73 2.93
CA VAL A 8 -2.18 4.39 1.77
C VAL A 8 -1.32 4.08 0.55
N ILE A 9 -1.95 3.55 -0.49
CA ILE A 9 -1.32 3.26 -1.77
C ILE A 9 -2.00 4.13 -2.82
N GLU A 10 -1.26 5.10 -3.34
CA GLU A 10 -1.67 5.88 -4.51
C GLU A 10 -1.13 5.21 -5.77
N PHE A 11 -1.96 5.10 -6.80
CA PHE A 11 -1.57 4.49 -8.06
C PHE A 11 -2.14 5.24 -9.26
N SER A 12 -1.42 5.14 -10.38
CA SER A 12 -1.90 5.61 -11.69
C SER A 12 -1.50 4.59 -12.76
N ALA A 13 -2.48 4.13 -13.54
CA ALA A 13 -2.24 3.16 -14.60
C ALA A 13 -2.22 3.88 -15.96
N LYS A 14 -1.04 4.09 -16.55
CA LYS A 14 -0.88 4.82 -17.82
C LYS A 14 -1.50 4.12 -19.06
N GLY A 15 -2.00 2.89 -18.93
CA GLY A 15 -2.63 2.11 -20.01
C GLY A 15 -4.15 1.94 -19.93
N LEU A 16 -4.78 2.43 -18.85
CA LEU A 16 -6.23 2.46 -18.67
C LEU A 16 -6.60 3.92 -18.60
N SER A 17 -7.49 4.40 -19.47
CA SER A 17 -7.97 5.79 -19.54
C SER A 17 -8.01 6.51 -18.18
N LEU A 18 -6.90 7.16 -17.82
CA LEU A 18 -6.66 8.03 -16.66
C LEU A 18 -7.47 7.71 -15.39
N LEU A 19 -7.36 6.50 -14.84
CA LEU A 19 -7.84 6.22 -13.48
C LEU A 19 -6.64 6.23 -12.53
N SER A 20 -6.32 7.41 -12.00
CA SER A 20 -5.58 7.52 -10.75
C SER A 20 -6.52 7.21 -9.59
N GLY A 21 -6.00 6.53 -8.56
CA GLY A 21 -6.81 6.18 -7.40
C GLY A 21 -5.96 5.93 -6.18
N GLN A 22 -6.66 5.73 -5.07
CA GLN A 22 -6.07 5.47 -3.77
C GLN A 22 -6.72 4.22 -3.17
N LEU A 23 -5.92 3.31 -2.64
CA LEU A 23 -6.35 2.25 -1.74
C LEU A 23 -5.84 2.60 -0.34
N SER A 24 -6.74 2.72 0.63
CA SER A 24 -6.41 2.86 2.05
C SER A 24 -6.76 1.58 2.78
N ILE A 25 -5.85 1.09 3.62
CA ILE A 25 -6.08 -0.04 4.52
C ILE A 25 -5.87 0.45 5.95
N GLU A 26 -6.89 0.26 6.78
CA GLU A 26 -6.84 0.52 8.21
C GLU A 26 -6.71 -0.80 8.98
N ALA A 27 -5.74 -0.84 9.88
CA ALA A 27 -5.50 -1.99 10.74
C ALA A 27 -5.15 -1.53 12.16
N SER A 28 -5.50 -2.34 13.16
CA SER A 28 -4.87 -2.25 14.47
C SER A 28 -3.73 -3.24 14.58
N PHE A 29 -2.76 -2.94 15.43
CA PHE A 29 -1.68 -3.86 15.73
C PHE A 29 -1.29 -3.84 17.20
N LYS A 30 -0.71 -4.97 17.63
CA LYS A 30 -0.15 -5.16 18.96
C LYS A 30 1.25 -5.75 18.84
N ILE A 31 2.22 -5.21 19.57
CA ILE A 31 3.55 -5.80 19.65
C ILE A 31 3.44 -7.15 20.38
N ALA A 32 3.72 -8.23 19.66
CA ALA A 32 3.69 -9.59 20.18
C ALA A 32 5.05 -10.00 20.75
N SER A 33 6.15 -9.49 20.17
CA SER A 33 7.52 -9.70 20.65
C SER A 33 8.48 -8.65 20.06
N ALA A 34 9.78 -8.74 20.39
CA ALA A 34 10.82 -7.87 19.83
C ALA A 34 10.87 -7.88 18.28
N THR A 35 10.43 -8.95 17.63
CA THR A 35 10.49 -9.11 16.17
C THR A 35 9.15 -9.49 15.55
N ARG A 36 8.03 -9.31 16.28
CA ARG A 36 6.70 -9.69 15.79
C ARG A 36 5.63 -8.71 16.25
N VAL A 37 4.75 -8.34 15.34
CA VAL A 37 3.51 -7.61 15.59
C VAL A 37 2.33 -8.48 15.16
N ASP A 38 1.31 -8.56 16.00
CA ASP A 38 0.00 -9.08 15.62
C ASP A 38 -0.76 -7.95 14.92
N ILE A 39 -1.36 -8.25 13.77
CA ILE A 39 -2.11 -7.29 12.97
C ILE A 39 -3.55 -7.76 12.88
N ASN A 40 -4.49 -6.85 13.15
CA ASN A 40 -5.91 -7.06 12.93
C ASN A 40 -6.40 -6.09 11.85
N PHE A 41 -6.96 -6.65 10.78
CA PHE A 41 -7.58 -5.87 9.72
C PHE A 41 -8.88 -5.21 10.21
N GLU A 42 -9.10 -3.95 9.86
CA GLU A 42 -10.32 -3.23 10.23
C GLU A 42 -11.15 -2.86 9.01
N SER A 43 -10.56 -2.12 8.07
CA SER A 43 -11.28 -1.64 6.90
C SER A 43 -10.35 -1.42 5.69
N SER A 44 -10.94 -1.38 4.50
CA SER A 44 -10.25 -0.96 3.28
C SER A 44 -11.18 -0.13 2.40
N THR A 45 -10.68 0.99 1.90
CA THR A 45 -11.43 1.92 1.04
C THR A 45 -10.66 2.17 -0.24
N ILE A 46 -11.35 2.19 -1.39
CA ILE A 46 -10.79 2.58 -2.68
C ILE A 46 -11.48 3.85 -3.16
N THR A 47 -10.71 4.84 -3.57
CA THR A 47 -11.22 6.11 -4.08
C THR A 47 -10.67 6.39 -5.48
N PRO A 48 -11.51 6.85 -6.43
CA PRO A 48 -12.95 7.08 -6.31
C PRO A 48 -13.78 5.77 -6.31
N ASP A 49 -14.99 5.78 -5.76
CA ASP A 49 -15.85 4.57 -5.65
C ASP A 49 -16.09 3.85 -6.99
N GLN A 50 -16.09 4.59 -8.10
CA GLN A 50 -16.21 4.03 -9.45
C GLN A 50 -15.09 3.03 -9.75
N LEU A 51 -13.92 3.21 -9.16
CA LEU A 51 -12.78 2.32 -9.27
C LEU A 51 -13.05 0.98 -8.57
N MET A 52 -13.80 0.96 -7.47
CA MET A 52 -14.22 -0.29 -6.82
C MET A 52 -15.01 -1.20 -7.78
N ASN A 53 -15.81 -0.61 -8.68
CA ASN A 53 -16.54 -1.38 -9.69
C ASN A 53 -15.60 -1.97 -10.75
N VAL A 54 -14.53 -1.25 -11.12
CA VAL A 54 -13.48 -1.77 -12.01
C VAL A 54 -12.71 -2.90 -11.32
N PHE A 55 -12.39 -2.74 -10.03
CA PHE A 55 -11.74 -3.74 -9.19
C PHE A 55 -12.52 -5.06 -9.17
N ARG A 56 -13.83 -4.99 -8.89
CA ARG A 56 -14.70 -6.18 -8.85
C ARG A 56 -14.81 -6.88 -10.20
N LYS A 57 -14.81 -6.11 -11.31
CA LYS A 57 -14.92 -6.65 -12.66
C LYS A 57 -13.60 -7.19 -13.21
N ASN A 58 -12.46 -6.69 -12.73
CA ASN A 58 -11.13 -6.97 -13.29
C ASN A 58 -10.12 -7.31 -12.18
N TYR A 59 -10.43 -8.34 -11.38
CA TYR A 59 -9.59 -8.73 -10.24
C TYR A 59 -8.11 -9.02 -10.61
N ASN A 60 -7.87 -9.66 -11.75
CA ASN A 60 -6.51 -9.99 -12.21
C ASN A 60 -5.67 -8.74 -12.49
N LEU A 61 -6.29 -7.67 -12.98
CA LEU A 61 -5.59 -6.39 -13.20
C LEU A 61 -5.08 -5.81 -11.87
N LEU A 62 -5.82 -6.00 -10.79
CA LEU A 62 -5.42 -5.55 -9.46
C LEU A 62 -4.27 -6.36 -8.91
N LEU A 63 -4.35 -7.69 -9.05
CA LEU A 63 -3.25 -8.56 -8.67
C LEU A 63 -1.97 -8.17 -9.43
N GLY A 64 -2.07 -7.74 -10.68
CA GLY A 64 -0.93 -7.21 -11.43
C GLY A 64 -0.35 -5.90 -10.87
N ILE A 65 -1.15 -5.06 -10.21
CA ILE A 65 -0.69 -3.80 -9.58
C ILE A 65 -0.13 -4.06 -8.17
N PHE A 66 -0.80 -4.89 -7.38
CA PHE A 66 -0.48 -5.08 -5.95
C PHE A 66 0.40 -6.30 -5.67
N ASN A 67 0.48 -7.24 -6.61
CA ASN A 67 1.30 -8.44 -6.52
C ASN A 67 1.99 -8.72 -7.88
N PRO A 68 2.84 -7.79 -8.34
CA PRO A 68 3.54 -7.98 -9.60
C PRO A 68 4.43 -9.23 -9.53
N GLU A 69 4.34 -10.09 -10.55
CA GLU A 69 5.30 -11.19 -10.75
C GLU A 69 6.65 -10.62 -11.18
N GLY A 70 7.76 -11.31 -10.90
CA GLY A 70 9.11 -10.89 -11.31
C GLY A 70 10.01 -10.52 -10.14
N TRP A 71 10.99 -9.64 -10.36
CA TRP A 71 11.90 -9.16 -9.33
C TRP A 71 11.59 -7.72 -8.94
N LEU A 72 11.89 -7.38 -7.68
CA LEU A 72 11.78 -6.05 -7.11
C LEU A 72 13.15 -5.64 -6.58
N GLU A 73 13.71 -4.57 -7.14
CA GLU A 73 14.90 -3.90 -6.61
C GLU A 73 14.45 -2.85 -5.59
N ILE A 74 15.03 -2.87 -4.38
CA ILE A 74 14.67 -1.94 -3.31
C ILE A 74 15.88 -1.09 -2.96
N THR A 75 15.72 0.23 -3.05
CA THR A 75 16.67 1.23 -2.57
C THR A 75 16.13 1.86 -1.28
N TYR A 76 16.90 1.75 -0.20
CA TYR A 76 16.64 2.48 1.04
C TYR A 76 17.27 3.86 0.90
N VAL A 77 16.43 4.91 0.88
CA VAL A 77 16.93 6.29 0.77
C VAL A 77 17.36 6.78 2.14
N ASP A 78 16.56 6.48 3.17
CA ASP A 78 16.83 6.71 4.58
C ASP A 78 15.99 5.76 5.46
N ASP A 79 15.94 6.02 6.78
CA ASP A 79 15.20 5.21 7.75
C ASP A 79 13.66 5.24 7.56
N ASN A 80 13.14 6.27 6.88
CA ASN A 80 11.72 6.52 6.72
C ASN A 80 11.23 6.33 5.29
N MET A 81 12.13 6.29 4.30
CA MET A 81 11.77 6.22 2.89
C MET A 81 12.53 5.13 2.13
N ARG A 82 11.78 4.36 1.33
CA ARG A 82 12.34 3.42 0.35
C ARG A 82 11.65 3.53 -1.00
N ILE A 83 12.42 3.27 -2.05
CA ILE A 83 11.96 3.22 -3.43
C ILE A 83 12.14 1.80 -3.94
N GLY A 84 11.06 1.17 -4.36
CA GLY A 84 11.03 -0.11 -5.06
C GLY A 84 10.88 0.09 -6.55
N ARG A 85 11.60 -0.69 -7.36
CA ARG A 85 11.44 -0.74 -8.82
C ARG A 85 11.32 -2.19 -9.28
N ASP A 86 10.30 -2.48 -10.08
CA ASP A 86 10.14 -3.80 -10.67
C ASP A 86 10.76 -3.91 -12.07
N ASP A 87 10.80 -5.14 -12.58
CA ASP A 87 11.31 -5.50 -13.91
C ASP A 87 10.46 -4.95 -15.07
N LYS A 88 9.26 -4.42 -14.78
CA LYS A 88 8.32 -3.81 -15.73
C LYS A 88 8.41 -2.28 -15.76
N GLY A 89 9.26 -1.69 -14.92
CA GLY A 89 9.49 -0.26 -14.85
C GLY A 89 8.49 0.50 -13.96
N ASN A 90 7.69 -0.20 -13.14
CA ASN A 90 6.88 0.43 -12.10
C ASN A 90 7.77 0.90 -10.95
N ILE A 91 7.39 2.01 -10.32
CA ILE A 91 8.09 2.59 -9.17
C ILE A 91 7.12 2.66 -8.00
N PHE A 92 7.56 2.18 -6.85
CA PHE A 92 6.81 2.17 -5.58
C PHE A 92 7.57 3.00 -4.57
N VAL A 93 6.93 4.01 -3.99
CA VAL A 93 7.50 4.81 -2.91
C VAL A 93 6.79 4.43 -1.62
N LEU A 94 7.56 4.00 -0.61
CA LEU A 94 7.03 3.82 0.74
C LEU A 94 7.66 4.87 1.66
N GLU A 95 6.79 5.64 2.28
CA GLU A 95 7.13 6.60 3.33
C GLU A 95 6.51 6.15 4.66
N ARG A 96 7.33 6.19 5.72
CA ARG A 96 6.91 5.95 7.10
C ARG A 96 6.82 7.28 7.83
N PHE A 97 5.64 7.58 8.36
CA PHE A 97 5.44 8.71 9.25
C PHE A 97 5.37 8.23 10.70
N GLU A 98 6.13 8.87 11.59
CA GLU A 98 5.88 8.76 13.02
C GLU A 98 4.74 9.69 13.40
N ASP A 99 3.66 9.13 13.93
CA ASP A 99 2.54 9.90 14.43
C ASP A 99 2.97 10.66 15.70
N ARG A 100 3.26 11.96 15.56
CA ARG A 100 3.70 12.84 16.67
C ARG A 100 2.56 13.27 17.60
N SER A 101 1.35 12.73 17.45
CA SER A 101 0.18 13.11 18.26
C SER A 101 0.19 12.58 19.71
N LYS A 102 1.27 11.95 20.16
CA LYS A 102 1.46 11.54 21.56
C LYS A 102 2.74 12.15 22.14
N SER A 103 2.69 13.45 22.47
CA SER A 103 3.60 14.10 23.43
C SER A 103 2.81 14.64 24.60
#